data_AF-A0A0P1GEY6-F1
#
_entry.id   AF-A0A0P1GEY6-F1
#
_cell.length_a   1.000
_cell.length_b   1.000
_cell.length_c   1.000
_cell.angle_alpha   90.00
_cell.angle_beta   90.00
_cell.angle_gamma   90.00
#
_symmetry.space_group_name_H-M   'P 1'
#
loop_
_entity.id
_entity.type
_entity.pdbx_description
1 polymer ?
#
loop_
_entity_poly.entity_id
_entity_poly.type
_entity_poly.pdbx_seq_one_letter_code
_entity_poly.pdbx_strand_id
1 'polypeptide(L)'
;MRLLLTHFCALVITLSGFAWAHDGAVTQAESTAVSTTAMHCATQPGRPHSCTPIFACIGEKGEFFQGQARGWGELGLLRGRTGSGAHCSGFWQRDGEVGVGKAKINCSNGTRAEVNWNARHREAGYFVGSGSDSENRKVLAWTGRDIIARISAEGLGFDVFCSSRAQDFGRRLDALDG
;
A
#
# COMPACT_ATOMS: atom_id res chain seq x y z
N MET A 1 30.04 -73.51 16.96
CA MET A 1 30.70 -73.43 18.28
C MET A 1 30.73 -71.94 18.66
N ARG A 2 29.99 -71.48 19.70
CA ARG A 2 30.42 -71.46 21.13
C ARG A 2 31.79 -70.75 21.23
N LEU A 3 32.03 -69.62 21.89
CA LEU A 3 31.58 -69.01 23.15
C LEU A 3 32.11 -67.53 23.16
N LEU A 4 31.33 -66.53 23.56
CA LEU A 4 31.39 -65.79 24.85
C LEU A 4 32.50 -64.71 24.97
N LEU A 5 32.13 -63.43 25.18
CA LEU A 5 32.16 -62.67 26.47
C LEU A 5 33.59 -62.09 26.75
N THR A 6 33.89 -60.87 27.21
CA THR A 6 33.15 -59.81 27.91
C THR A 6 34.06 -58.59 28.22
N HIS A 7 33.45 -57.47 28.62
CA HIS A 7 33.94 -56.35 29.48
C HIS A 7 34.83 -55.27 28.82
N PHE A 8 34.28 -54.07 28.56
CA PHE A 8 34.15 -52.90 29.47
C PHE A 8 35.49 -52.18 29.73
N CYS A 9 35.67 -51.01 29.10
CA CYS A 9 35.93 -49.78 29.86
C CYS A 9 35.75 -48.56 28.96
N ALA A 10 34.78 -47.73 29.33
CA ALA A 10 34.66 -46.37 28.81
C ALA A 10 35.78 -45.50 29.40
N LEU A 11 36.36 -44.64 28.57
CA LEU A 11 36.70 -43.28 29.02
C LEU A 11 36.68 -42.35 27.80
N VAL A 12 36.32 -41.12 28.09
CA VAL A 12 35.59 -40.18 27.25
C VAL A 12 36.35 -38.86 27.35
N ILE A 13 36.61 -38.24 26.17
CA ILE A 13 36.82 -36.79 25.92
C ILE A 13 38.19 -36.24 26.39
N THR A 14 38.98 -35.50 25.60
CA THR A 14 38.76 -34.16 24.99
C THR A 14 39.57 -34.02 23.69
N LEU A 15 38.96 -33.65 22.55
CA LEU A 15 38.88 -32.29 21.98
C LEU A 15 40.23 -31.58 21.81
N SER A 16 40.70 -31.45 20.55
CA SER A 16 41.06 -30.18 19.88
C SER A 16 41.68 -30.42 18.50
N GLY A 17 41.09 -29.83 17.46
CA GLY A 17 41.88 -29.19 16.40
C GLY A 17 41.87 -29.82 15.00
N PHE A 18 41.37 -29.03 14.05
CA PHE A 18 41.62 -29.05 12.60
C PHE A 18 40.86 -30.07 11.76
N ALA A 19 39.65 -29.68 11.32
CA ALA A 19 39.07 -30.16 10.08
C ALA A 19 38.79 -28.97 9.17
N TRP A 20 39.32 -29.04 7.96
CA TRP A 20 39.32 -28.02 6.92
C TRP A 20 37.92 -27.94 6.32
N ALA A 21 37.33 -26.75 6.29
CA ALA A 21 36.07 -26.52 5.59
C ALA A 21 36.36 -26.44 4.08
N HIS A 22 35.70 -27.30 3.30
CA HIS A 22 35.66 -27.18 1.85
C HIS A 22 34.76 -25.99 1.49
N ASP A 23 35.33 -25.04 0.75
CA ASP A 23 34.62 -23.91 0.17
C ASP A 23 33.53 -24.41 -0.80
N GLY A 24 32.29 -24.37 -0.32
CA GLY A 24 31.12 -24.44 -1.18
C GLY A 24 31.01 -23.14 -1.96
N ALA A 25 31.31 -23.20 -3.26
CA ALA A 25 31.02 -22.12 -4.19
C ALA A 25 29.50 -21.97 -4.32
N VAL A 26 28.90 -21.13 -3.47
CA VAL A 26 27.56 -20.61 -3.69
C VAL A 26 27.70 -19.47 -4.70
N THR A 27 27.46 -19.77 -5.98
CA THR A 27 27.18 -18.74 -6.99
C THR A 27 25.98 -17.94 -6.52
N GLN A 28 26.23 -16.73 -6.05
CA GLN A 28 25.21 -15.75 -5.71
C GLN A 28 24.46 -15.42 -6.99
N ALA A 29 23.20 -15.82 -7.06
CA ALA A 29 22.26 -15.18 -7.98
C ALA A 29 22.22 -13.70 -7.59
N GLU A 30 22.67 -12.83 -8.49
CA GLU A 30 22.41 -11.39 -8.45
C GLU A 30 20.89 -11.20 -8.42
N SER A 31 20.34 -11.16 -7.22
CA SER A 31 19.05 -10.54 -7.01
C SER A 31 19.24 -9.09 -7.42
N THR A 32 18.71 -8.73 -8.58
CA THR A 32 18.41 -7.35 -8.95
C THR A 32 17.56 -6.77 -7.82
N ALA A 33 18.22 -6.17 -6.84
CA ALA A 33 17.60 -5.29 -5.89
C ALA A 33 17.02 -4.15 -6.73
N VAL A 34 15.71 -4.19 -6.94
CA VAL A 34 14.97 -3.02 -7.38
C VAL A 34 15.34 -1.94 -6.37
N SER A 35 16.12 -0.97 -6.82
CA SER A 35 16.57 0.14 -6.00
C SER A 35 15.32 0.87 -5.52
N THR A 36 14.93 0.63 -4.27
CA THR A 36 13.81 1.29 -3.58
C THR A 36 14.20 2.73 -3.28
N THR A 37 14.43 3.53 -4.32
CA THR A 37 14.27 4.98 -4.24
C THR A 37 12.82 5.30 -4.57
N ALA A 38 11.89 4.61 -3.89
CA ALA A 38 10.61 5.21 -3.57
C ALA A 38 10.95 6.41 -2.69
N MET A 39 11.12 7.57 -3.32
CA MET A 39 11.15 8.86 -2.62
C MET A 39 10.02 8.81 -1.60
N HIS A 40 10.39 8.77 -0.31
CA HIS A 40 9.46 8.51 0.79
C HIS A 40 8.26 9.43 0.61
N CYS A 41 7.08 8.85 0.41
CA CYS A 41 5.87 9.65 0.23
C CYS A 41 5.54 10.31 1.57
N ALA A 42 6.00 11.54 1.73
CA ALA A 42 5.83 12.33 2.94
C ALA A 42 4.97 13.55 2.65
N THR A 43 3.90 13.70 3.42
CA THR A 43 3.02 14.86 3.31
C THR A 43 3.72 16.07 3.89
N GLN A 44 3.96 17.08 3.06
CA GLN A 44 4.69 18.28 3.41
C GLN A 44 3.86 19.52 3.08
N PRO A 45 3.14 20.09 4.08
CA PRO A 45 2.31 21.26 3.84
C PRO A 45 3.08 22.41 3.19
N GLY A 46 2.48 23.02 2.17
CA GLY A 46 3.05 24.15 1.43
C GLY A 46 4.13 23.79 0.42
N ARG A 47 4.57 22.52 0.32
CA ARG A 47 5.68 22.13 -0.57
C ARG A 47 5.16 21.57 -1.90
N PRO A 48 5.63 22.06 -3.06
CA PRO A 48 5.25 21.54 -4.37
C PRO A 48 5.51 20.04 -4.57
N HIS A 49 6.43 19.46 -3.80
CA HIS A 49 6.76 18.03 -3.84
C HIS A 49 6.07 17.21 -2.75
N SER A 50 5.09 17.79 -2.05
CA SER A 50 4.28 17.07 -1.05
C SER A 50 3.70 15.82 -1.68
N CYS A 51 3.74 14.72 -0.92
CA CYS A 51 3.19 13.44 -1.32
C CYS A 51 2.25 12.93 -0.24
N THR A 52 1.04 12.52 -0.63
CA THR A 52 0.05 11.97 0.31
C THR A 52 -0.46 10.63 -0.23
N PRO A 53 -0.45 9.56 0.58
CA PRO A 53 -1.02 8.27 0.19
C PRO A 53 -2.51 8.39 -0.16
N ILE A 54 -2.93 7.63 -1.16
CA ILE A 54 -4.33 7.51 -1.60
C ILE A 54 -4.73 6.04 -1.59
N PHE A 55 -5.95 5.79 -1.14
CA PHE A 55 -6.63 4.53 -1.34
C PHE A 55 -8.03 4.76 -1.89
N ALA A 56 -8.50 3.91 -2.80
CA ALA A 56 -9.87 3.95 -3.27
C ALA A 56 -10.42 2.54 -3.51
N CYS A 57 -11.70 2.34 -3.21
CA CYS A 57 -12.44 1.15 -3.60
C CYS A 57 -13.22 1.43 -4.89
N ILE A 58 -13.22 0.45 -5.80
CA ILE A 58 -13.85 0.55 -7.12
C ILE A 58 -14.93 -0.55 -7.23
N GLY A 59 -16.18 -0.14 -7.24
CA GLY A 59 -17.33 -1.04 -7.14
C GLY A 59 -17.36 -1.79 -5.81
N GLU A 60 -18.05 -2.94 -5.82
CA GLU A 60 -18.32 -3.74 -4.61
C GLU A 60 -17.66 -5.13 -4.68
N LYS A 61 -16.85 -5.39 -5.72
CA LYS A 61 -16.24 -6.70 -5.97
C LYS A 61 -14.76 -6.78 -5.54
N GLY A 62 -14.35 -5.92 -4.60
CA GLY A 62 -13.01 -5.94 -4.04
C GLY A 62 -11.90 -5.38 -4.95
N GLU A 63 -12.24 -4.75 -6.08
CA GLU A 63 -11.25 -3.99 -6.84
C GLU A 63 -10.92 -2.69 -6.08
N PHE A 64 -9.64 -2.34 -6.05
CA PHE A 64 -9.15 -1.17 -5.33
C PHE A 64 -8.07 -0.45 -6.13
N PHE A 65 -7.77 0.77 -5.73
CA PHE A 65 -6.64 1.56 -6.18
C PHE A 65 -5.79 1.95 -4.97
N GLN A 66 -4.49 1.74 -5.06
CA GLN A 66 -3.52 2.22 -4.08
C GLN A 66 -2.47 3.09 -4.77
N GLY A 67 -2.23 4.27 -4.24
CA GLY A 67 -1.34 5.22 -4.88
C GLY A 67 -0.97 6.43 -4.03
N GLN A 68 -0.62 7.51 -4.70
CA GLN A 68 -0.15 8.75 -4.11
C GLN A 68 -0.66 9.96 -4.89
N ALA A 69 -1.07 11.00 -4.16
CA ALA A 69 -1.23 12.36 -4.64
C ALA A 69 0.10 13.08 -4.47
N ARG A 70 0.60 13.70 -5.53
CA ARG A 70 1.78 14.55 -5.53
C ARG A 70 1.40 15.96 -5.88
N GLY A 71 2.00 16.93 -5.22
CA GLY A 71 1.71 18.34 -5.42
C GLY A 71 1.14 19.01 -4.18
N TRP A 72 1.08 20.34 -4.24
CA TRP A 72 0.40 21.19 -3.29
C TRP A 72 -0.14 22.40 -4.05
N GLY A 73 -1.23 23.00 -3.57
CA GLY A 73 -1.86 24.11 -4.29
C GLY A 73 -3.04 23.63 -5.12
N GLU A 74 -3.17 24.18 -6.32
CA GLU A 74 -4.39 24.05 -7.14
C GLU A 74 -4.44 22.80 -8.02
N LEU A 75 -3.29 22.19 -8.31
CA LEU A 75 -3.16 21.06 -9.22
C LEU A 75 -2.05 20.13 -8.72
N GLY A 76 -2.20 18.83 -8.97
CA GLY A 76 -1.11 17.89 -8.83
C GLY A 76 -1.33 16.58 -9.58
N LEU A 77 -0.41 15.64 -9.37
CA LEU A 77 -0.36 14.35 -10.06
C LEU A 77 -0.87 13.21 -9.18
N LEU A 78 -1.50 12.24 -9.81
CA LEU A 78 -1.90 10.97 -9.22
C LEU A 78 -1.11 9.84 -9.88
N ARG A 79 -0.58 8.92 -9.07
CA ARG A 79 0.07 7.70 -9.55
C ARG A 79 -0.22 6.54 -8.61
N GLY A 80 -0.47 5.36 -9.16
CA GLY A 80 -0.72 4.17 -8.35
C GLY A 80 -0.99 2.94 -9.20
N ARG A 81 -1.56 1.92 -8.56
CA ARG A 81 -1.96 0.67 -9.21
C ARG A 81 -3.33 0.21 -8.72
N THR A 82 -4.03 -0.53 -9.56
CA THR A 82 -5.22 -1.28 -9.14
C THR A 82 -4.84 -2.56 -8.41
N GLY A 83 -5.78 -3.17 -7.68
CA GLY A 83 -5.62 -4.50 -7.08
C GLY A 83 -5.39 -5.59 -8.12
N SER A 84 -6.00 -5.44 -9.31
CA SER A 84 -5.71 -6.24 -10.50
C SER A 84 -4.32 -5.97 -11.13
N GLY A 85 -3.57 -5.01 -10.61
CA GLY A 85 -2.20 -4.72 -11.02
C GLY A 85 -2.07 -3.72 -12.17
N ALA A 86 -3.13 -3.10 -12.67
CA ALA A 86 -3.04 -2.09 -13.73
C ALA A 86 -2.34 -0.82 -13.21
N HIS A 87 -1.45 -0.24 -14.01
CA HIS A 87 -0.79 1.02 -13.67
C HIS A 87 -1.71 2.19 -13.98
N CYS A 88 -1.89 3.11 -13.04
CA CYS A 88 -2.74 4.28 -13.24
C CYS A 88 -1.97 5.58 -13.01
N SER A 89 -2.32 6.58 -13.81
CA SER A 89 -1.82 7.94 -13.67
C SER A 89 -2.91 8.97 -13.97
N GLY A 90 -2.76 10.17 -13.42
CA GLY A 90 -3.72 11.24 -13.65
C GLY A 90 -3.40 12.49 -12.84
N PHE A 91 -4.42 13.26 -12.53
CA PHE A 91 -4.28 14.55 -11.85
C PHE A 91 -5.41 14.79 -10.87
N TRP A 92 -5.14 15.64 -9.89
CA TRP A 92 -6.14 16.22 -9.02
C TRP A 92 -6.09 17.75 -9.17
N GLN A 93 -7.23 18.40 -9.04
CA GLN A 93 -7.37 19.85 -9.16
C GLN A 93 -8.38 20.36 -8.13
N ARG A 94 -8.19 21.57 -7.61
CA ARG A 94 -9.17 22.30 -6.80
C ARG A 94 -10.21 22.99 -7.67
N ASP A 95 -11.46 22.95 -7.25
CA ASP A 95 -12.60 23.51 -7.98
C ASP A 95 -12.95 24.93 -7.51
N GLY A 96 -11.96 25.83 -7.39
CA GLY A 96 -12.14 27.26 -7.06
C GLY A 96 -12.69 27.58 -5.65
N GLU A 97 -13.45 26.67 -5.05
CA GLU A 97 -13.93 26.68 -3.67
C GLU A 97 -12.88 26.04 -2.76
N VAL A 98 -12.68 26.64 -1.59
CA VAL A 98 -11.70 26.16 -0.61
C VAL A 98 -12.09 24.76 -0.14
N GLY A 99 -11.27 23.78 -0.49
CA GLY A 99 -11.43 22.42 0.01
C GLY A 99 -12.37 21.54 -0.81
N VAL A 100 -12.70 21.88 -2.05
CA VAL A 100 -13.40 20.99 -2.98
C VAL A 100 -12.58 20.85 -4.26
N GLY A 101 -12.67 19.71 -4.94
CA GLY A 101 -12.02 19.54 -6.22
C GLY A 101 -12.32 18.22 -6.91
N LYS A 102 -11.62 17.99 -8.01
CA LYS A 102 -11.73 16.78 -8.84
C LYS A 102 -10.44 16.02 -8.93
N ALA A 103 -10.54 14.71 -9.07
CA ALA A 103 -9.45 13.79 -9.33
C ALA A 103 -9.82 12.89 -10.49
N LYS A 104 -8.92 12.76 -11.46
CA LYS A 104 -9.10 11.88 -12.62
C LYS A 104 -7.91 10.96 -12.77
N ILE A 105 -8.15 9.68 -13.05
CA ILE A 105 -7.10 8.70 -13.37
C ILE A 105 -7.44 7.94 -14.65
N ASN A 106 -6.39 7.53 -15.35
CA ASN A 106 -6.43 6.58 -16.47
C ASN A 106 -5.48 5.43 -16.14
N CYS A 107 -5.97 4.20 -16.32
CA CYS A 107 -5.24 2.97 -16.04
C CYS A 107 -4.86 2.23 -17.33
N SER A 108 -3.79 1.44 -17.27
CA SER A 108 -3.24 0.70 -18.42
C SER A 108 -4.18 -0.39 -18.97
N ASN A 109 -5.17 -0.83 -18.18
CA ASN A 109 -6.22 -1.76 -18.58
C ASN A 109 -7.43 -1.07 -19.23
N GLY A 110 -7.37 0.25 -19.46
CA GLY A 110 -8.44 1.04 -20.05
C GLY A 110 -9.44 1.63 -19.05
N THR A 111 -9.40 1.24 -17.77
CA THR A 111 -10.25 1.83 -16.72
C THR A 111 -9.91 3.32 -16.57
N ARG A 112 -10.95 4.16 -16.53
CA ARG A 112 -10.84 5.58 -16.17
C ARG A 112 -11.72 5.85 -14.97
N ALA A 113 -11.31 6.71 -14.05
CA ALA A 113 -12.16 7.09 -12.93
C ALA A 113 -12.10 8.59 -12.67
N GLU A 114 -13.23 9.13 -12.24
CA GLU A 114 -13.40 10.53 -11.85
C GLU A 114 -14.03 10.58 -10.46
N VAL A 115 -13.43 11.36 -9.57
CA VAL A 115 -13.82 11.50 -8.18
C VAL A 115 -13.90 12.97 -7.82
N ASN A 116 -15.02 13.39 -7.25
CA ASN A 116 -15.10 14.67 -6.55
C ASN A 116 -14.59 14.45 -5.13
N TRP A 117 -13.59 15.22 -4.72
CA TRP A 117 -13.01 15.15 -3.39
C TRP A 117 -13.34 16.43 -2.61
N ASN A 118 -13.37 16.31 -1.29
CA ASN A 118 -13.50 17.44 -0.40
C ASN A 118 -12.58 17.31 0.83
N ALA A 119 -12.28 18.46 1.41
CA ALA A 119 -11.39 18.67 2.53
C ALA A 119 -12.15 18.83 3.84
N ARG A 120 -13.36 18.26 3.96
CA ARG A 120 -14.16 18.34 5.20
C ARG A 120 -13.34 17.89 6.41
N HIS A 121 -12.47 16.91 6.21
CA HIS A 121 -11.60 16.33 7.23
C HIS A 121 -10.18 16.89 7.26
N ARG A 122 -9.98 18.14 6.81
CA ARG A 122 -8.66 18.75 6.70
C ARG A 122 -7.93 18.87 8.03
N GLU A 123 -8.65 19.13 9.13
CA GLU A 123 -8.06 19.24 10.47
C GLU A 123 -7.55 17.88 10.97
N ALA A 124 -8.29 16.81 10.68
CA ALA A 124 -7.84 15.44 10.87
C ALA A 124 -6.76 14.99 9.87
N GLY A 125 -6.48 15.80 8.84
CA GLY A 125 -5.45 15.54 7.83
C GLY A 125 -5.89 14.62 6.70
N TYR A 126 -7.20 14.49 6.47
CA TYR A 126 -7.78 13.63 5.45
C TYR A 126 -8.60 14.40 4.41
N PHE A 127 -8.69 13.83 3.22
CA PHE A 127 -9.67 14.22 2.22
C PHE A 127 -10.43 12.97 1.78
N VAL A 128 -11.73 13.14 1.58
CA VAL A 128 -12.64 12.07 1.15
C VAL A 128 -13.20 12.41 -0.21
N GLY A 129 -13.44 11.39 -1.02
CA GLY A 129 -13.99 11.58 -2.35
C GLY A 129 -14.91 10.46 -2.78
N SER A 130 -15.84 10.81 -3.65
CA SER A 130 -16.73 9.85 -4.30
C SER A 130 -16.91 10.18 -5.78
N GLY A 131 -17.15 9.15 -6.58
CA GLY A 131 -17.44 9.30 -8.00
C GLY A 131 -17.69 7.96 -8.66
N SER A 132 -17.25 7.82 -9.91
CA SER A 132 -17.45 6.61 -10.69
C SER A 132 -16.30 6.35 -11.65
N ASP A 133 -16.19 5.09 -12.08
CA ASP A 133 -15.31 4.71 -13.18
C ASP A 133 -16.03 4.69 -14.53
N SER A 134 -15.29 4.34 -15.58
CA SER A 134 -15.75 4.25 -16.97
C SER A 134 -16.82 3.17 -17.20
N GLU A 135 -17.01 2.27 -16.24
CA GLU A 135 -18.06 1.23 -16.24
C GLU A 135 -19.22 1.61 -15.30
N ASN A 136 -19.29 2.87 -14.85
CA ASN A 136 -20.25 3.37 -13.87
C ASN A 136 -20.22 2.66 -12.51
N ARG A 137 -19.10 2.01 -12.17
CA ARG A 137 -18.91 1.44 -10.83
C ARG A 137 -18.61 2.58 -9.86
N LYS A 138 -19.27 2.56 -8.71
CA LYS A 138 -19.06 3.56 -7.64
C LYS A 138 -17.60 3.54 -7.17
N VAL A 139 -17.02 4.73 -7.00
CA VAL A 139 -15.68 4.90 -6.43
C VAL A 139 -15.79 5.63 -5.10
N LEU A 140 -15.16 5.08 -4.07
CA LEU A 140 -14.95 5.74 -2.78
C LEU A 140 -13.45 5.90 -2.57
N ALA A 141 -13.00 7.11 -2.28
CA ALA A 141 -11.58 7.43 -2.18
C ALA A 141 -11.26 8.19 -0.90
N TRP A 142 -10.07 7.92 -0.37
CA TRP A 142 -9.53 8.56 0.81
C TRP A 142 -8.05 8.88 0.60
N THR A 143 -7.62 10.03 1.10
CA THR A 143 -6.21 10.42 1.10
C THR A 143 -5.86 11.06 2.43
N GLY A 144 -4.65 10.80 2.91
CA GLY A 144 -4.15 11.28 4.20
C GLY A 144 -2.85 10.60 4.59
N ARG A 145 -2.15 11.15 5.57
CA ARG A 145 -0.79 10.70 5.94
C ARG A 145 -0.74 9.21 6.33
N ASP A 146 -1.75 8.73 7.03
CA ASP A 146 -1.85 7.40 7.62
C ASP A 146 -3.06 6.60 7.10
N ILE A 147 -3.68 7.05 6.00
CA ILE A 147 -4.92 6.44 5.50
C ILE A 147 -4.78 4.94 5.22
N ILE A 148 -3.62 4.52 4.69
CA ILE A 148 -3.32 3.10 4.44
C ILE A 148 -3.25 2.32 5.75
N ALA A 149 -2.61 2.88 6.78
CA ALA A 149 -2.50 2.24 8.09
C ALA A 149 -3.88 2.12 8.73
N ARG A 150 -4.71 3.16 8.65
CA ARG A 150 -6.08 3.16 9.18
C ARG A 150 -6.99 2.14 8.51
N ILE A 151 -6.91 2.01 7.18
CA ILE A 151 -7.63 0.96 6.44
C ILE A 151 -7.11 -0.43 6.81
N SER A 152 -5.79 -0.58 6.94
CA SER A 152 -5.19 -1.86 7.35
C SER A 152 -5.59 -2.26 8.78
N ALA A 153 -5.85 -1.29 9.67
CA ALA A 153 -6.31 -1.53 11.03
C ALA A 153 -7.73 -2.11 11.12
N GLU A 154 -8.49 -2.13 10.01
CA GLU A 154 -9.75 -2.90 9.93
C GLU A 154 -9.52 -4.42 9.97
N GLY A 155 -8.26 -4.88 9.85
CA GLY A 155 -7.89 -6.29 9.93
C GLY A 155 -8.32 -7.11 8.71
N LEU A 156 -8.57 -6.47 7.57
CA LEU A 156 -9.02 -7.09 6.33
C LEU A 156 -7.99 -6.88 5.21
N GLY A 157 -7.91 -7.85 4.30
CA GLY A 157 -7.30 -7.62 2.99
C GLY A 157 -8.04 -6.50 2.24
N PHE A 158 -7.33 -5.73 1.41
CA PHE A 158 -7.90 -4.58 0.70
C PHE A 158 -9.09 -4.95 -0.20
N ASP A 159 -9.07 -6.13 -0.79
CA ASP A 159 -10.17 -6.69 -1.57
C ASP A 159 -11.42 -6.97 -0.71
N VAL A 160 -11.22 -7.57 0.48
CA VAL A 160 -12.31 -7.84 1.43
C VAL A 160 -12.84 -6.54 2.03
N PHE A 161 -11.95 -5.59 2.36
CA PHE A 161 -12.33 -4.26 2.80
C PHE A 161 -13.22 -3.56 1.75
N CYS A 162 -12.82 -3.57 0.49
CA CYS A 162 -13.56 -2.90 -0.57
C CYS A 162 -14.88 -3.55 -0.95
N SER A 163 -15.05 -4.85 -0.68
CA SER A 163 -16.32 -5.55 -0.90
C SER A 163 -17.31 -5.45 0.27
N SER A 164 -16.86 -5.14 1.49
CA SER A 164 -17.71 -5.28 2.69
C SER A 164 -17.68 -4.13 3.69
N ARG A 165 -16.62 -3.32 3.75
CA ARG A 165 -16.41 -2.31 4.81
C ARG A 165 -16.27 -0.88 4.32
N ALA A 166 -15.91 -0.68 3.05
CA ALA A 166 -15.65 0.64 2.47
C ALA A 166 -16.72 1.71 2.78
N GLN A 167 -18.01 1.35 2.63
CA GLN A 167 -19.11 2.30 2.88
C GLN A 167 -19.23 2.67 4.37
N ASP A 168 -19.08 1.69 5.25
CA ASP A 168 -19.14 1.91 6.70
C ASP A 168 -17.96 2.73 7.19
N PHE A 169 -16.76 2.41 6.70
CA PHE A 169 -15.54 3.16 6.98
C PHE A 169 -15.67 4.64 6.60
N GLY A 170 -16.21 4.93 5.40
CA GLY A 170 -16.48 6.30 4.96
C GLY A 170 -17.41 7.04 5.93
N ARG A 171 -18.54 6.43 6.31
CA ARG A 171 -19.48 7.03 7.26
C ARG A 171 -18.87 7.29 8.64
N ARG A 172 -18.03 6.37 9.13
CA ARG A 172 -17.34 6.56 10.41
C ARG A 172 -16.30 7.67 10.35
N LEU A 173 -15.57 7.79 9.24
CA LEU A 173 -14.66 8.93 9.02
C LEU A 173 -15.45 10.24 8.98
N ASP A 174 -16.59 10.28 8.30
CA ASP A 174 -17.45 11.47 8.25
C ASP A 174 -17.94 11.89 9.65
N ALA A 175 -18.12 10.94 10.57
CA ALA A 175 -18.60 11.18 11.93
C ALA A 175 -17.52 11.62 12.94
N LEU A 176 -16.23 11.59 12.60
CA LEU A 176 -15.15 11.99 13.51
C LEU A 176 -15.02 13.51 13.66
N ASP A 177 -15.68 14.28 12.80
CA ASP A 177 -15.59 15.76 12.76
C ASP A 177 -16.92 16.44 13.17
N GLY A 178 -17.83 15.69 13.82
CA GLY A 178 -19.13 16.15 14.30
C GLY A 178 -19.23 16.28 15.81
#